data_AF-A6X3X1-F1
#
_entry.id   AF-A6X3X1-F1
#
_cell.length_a   1.000
_cell.length_b   1.000
_cell.length_c   1.000
_cell.angle_alpha   90.00
_cell.angle_beta   90.00
_cell.angle_gamma   90.00
#
_symmetry.space_group_name_H-M   'P 1'
#
loop_
_entity.id
_entity.type
_entity.pdbx_description
1 polymer ?
#
loop_
_entity_poly.entity_id
_entity_poly.type
_entity_poly.pdbx_seq_one_letter_code
_entity_poly.pdbx_strand_id
1 'polypeptide(L)'
;MEGKVLARIAAIVFVAVAITAAIIEMSREEGPAPAPSVPALQPATDPLRLEQRRCQALGEAAANDADCLRTWAETRDRFLGKTPAPATPAQNGRP
;
A
#
# COMPACT_ATOMS: atom_id res chain seq x y z
N MET A 1 -10.24 -41.66 -18.66
CA MET A 1 -9.57 -41.54 -17.34
C MET A 1 -9.48 -40.09 -16.83
N GLU A 2 -10.08 -39.11 -17.52
CA GLU A 2 -9.99 -37.67 -17.20
C GLU A 2 -10.89 -37.23 -16.02
N GLY A 3 -12.10 -37.79 -15.90
CA GLY A 3 -13.09 -37.33 -14.90
C GLY A 3 -12.65 -37.54 -13.44
N LYS A 4 -11.86 -38.59 -13.17
CA LYS A 4 -11.30 -38.85 -11.83
C LYS A 4 -10.18 -37.87 -11.47
N VAL A 5 -9.45 -37.36 -12.46
CA VAL A 5 -8.42 -36.33 -12.26
C VAL A 5 -9.07 -34.97 -12.00
N LEU A 6 -10.08 -34.62 -12.78
CA LEU A 6 -10.86 -33.38 -12.57
C LEU A 6 -11.54 -33.34 -11.20
N ALA A 7 -12.14 -34.45 -10.77
CA ALA A 7 -12.75 -34.56 -9.45
C ALA A 7 -11.72 -34.38 -8.31
N ARG A 8 -10.49 -34.91 -8.48
CA ARG A 8 -9.41 -34.72 -7.51
C ARG A 8 -8.94 -33.28 -7.45
N ILE A 9 -8.79 -32.62 -8.60
CA ILE A 9 -8.38 -31.21 -8.66
C ILE A 9 -9.42 -30.34 -7.95
N ALA A 10 -10.71 -30.54 -8.24
CA ALA A 10 -11.79 -29.81 -7.59
C ALA A 10 -11.79 -30.03 -6.05
N ALA A 11 -11.60 -31.27 -5.60
CA ALA A 11 -11.51 -31.57 -4.17
C ALA A 11 -10.30 -30.89 -3.50
N ILE A 12 -9.13 -30.89 -4.14
CA ILE A 12 -7.92 -30.24 -3.61
C ILE A 12 -8.13 -28.73 -3.50
N VAL A 13 -8.68 -28.08 -4.53
CA VAL A 13 -8.96 -26.64 -4.52
C VAL A 13 -9.95 -26.29 -3.42
N PHE A 14 -11.03 -27.07 -3.27
CA PHE A 14 -12.02 -26.85 -2.21
C PHE A 14 -11.40 -26.96 -0.80
N VAL A 15 -10.57 -27.99 -0.57
CA VAL A 15 -9.86 -28.16 0.71
C VAL A 15 -8.89 -27.00 0.96
N ALA A 16 -8.14 -26.54 -0.05
CA ALA A 16 -7.23 -25.41 0.09
C ALA A 16 -7.96 -24.10 0.44
N VAL A 17 -9.10 -23.84 -0.20
CA VAL A 17 -9.96 -22.68 0.12
C VAL A 17 -10.51 -22.79 1.55
N ALA A 18 -10.99 -23.97 1.95
CA ALA A 18 -11.52 -24.21 3.29
C ALA A 18 -10.46 -23.99 4.38
N ILE A 19 -9.22 -24.47 4.18
CA ILE A 19 -8.10 -24.26 5.11
C ILE A 19 -7.76 -22.76 5.20
N THR A 20 -7.68 -22.06 4.07
CA THR A 20 -7.38 -20.62 4.06
C THR A 20 -8.45 -19.83 4.81
N ALA A 21 -9.73 -20.16 4.60
CA ALA A 21 -10.84 -19.54 5.31
C ALA A 21 -10.79 -19.83 6.83
N ALA A 22 -10.49 -21.06 7.22
CA ALA A 22 -10.35 -21.43 8.63
C ALA A 22 -9.20 -20.69 9.33
N ILE A 23 -8.06 -20.51 8.65
CA ILE A 23 -6.93 -19.71 9.17
C ILE A 23 -7.35 -18.25 9.37
N ILE A 24 -8.10 -17.68 8.44
CA ILE A 24 -8.60 -16.29 8.55
C ILE A 24 -9.57 -16.18 9.73
N GLU A 25 -10.55 -17.07 9.85
CA GLU A 25 -11.50 -17.04 10.99
C GLU A 25 -10.76 -17.21 12.33
N MET A 26 -9.83 -18.15 12.43
CA MET A 26 -9.06 -18.35 13.66
C MET A 26 -8.17 -17.14 13.99
N SER A 27 -7.54 -16.52 12.99
CA SER A 27 -6.79 -15.27 13.17
C SER A 27 -7.68 -14.09 13.59
N ARG A 28 -8.98 -14.15 13.27
CA ARG A 28 -9.96 -13.13 13.67
C ARG A 28 -10.52 -13.36 15.07
N GLU A 29 -10.55 -14.61 15.54
CA GLU A 29 -10.96 -14.96 16.92
C GLU A 29 -9.84 -14.72 17.94
N GLU A 30 -8.56 -14.90 17.57
CA GLU A 30 -7.40 -14.69 18.46
C GLU A 30 -6.92 -13.23 18.54
N GLY A 31 -7.42 -12.34 17.67
CA GLY A 31 -7.07 -10.92 17.70
C GLY A 31 -8.13 -10.11 18.43
N PRO A 32 -7.79 -9.30 19.47
CA PRO A 32 -8.62 -8.15 19.81
C PRO A 32 -8.92 -7.42 18.50
N ALA A 33 -10.21 -7.11 18.26
CA ALA A 33 -10.63 -6.30 17.12
C ALA A 33 -9.57 -5.23 16.87
N PRO A 34 -9.06 -5.04 15.62
CA PRO A 34 -8.01 -4.07 15.40
C PRO A 34 -8.54 -2.78 16.00
N ALA A 35 -7.97 -2.36 17.13
CA ALA A 35 -8.18 -1.03 17.64
C ALA A 35 -7.92 -0.18 16.42
N PRO A 36 -8.83 0.71 15.99
CA PRO A 36 -8.57 1.55 14.84
C PRO A 36 -7.20 2.12 15.15
N SER A 37 -6.21 1.71 14.36
CA SER A 37 -4.88 2.24 14.46
C SER A 37 -5.14 3.67 14.04
N VAL A 38 -5.42 4.53 15.02
CA VAL A 38 -5.41 5.97 14.84
C VAL A 38 -4.06 6.13 14.19
N PRO A 39 -3.99 6.43 12.88
CA PRO A 39 -2.70 6.58 12.25
C PRO A 39 -2.05 7.62 13.12
N ALA A 40 -0.93 7.26 13.79
CA ALA A 40 -0.18 8.21 14.57
C ALA A 40 -0.10 9.42 13.67
N LEU A 41 -0.78 10.49 14.10
CA LEU A 41 -1.05 11.65 13.28
C LEU A 41 0.31 12.29 13.13
N GLN A 42 1.08 11.78 12.17
CA GLN A 42 2.36 12.34 11.79
C GLN A 42 2.03 13.78 11.44
N PRO A 43 2.87 14.71 11.93
CA PRO A 43 2.49 16.10 12.16
C PRO A 43 1.73 16.63 10.95
N ALA A 44 0.69 17.42 11.20
CA ALA A 44 -0.20 18.01 10.21
C ALA A 44 0.49 18.98 9.20
N THR A 45 1.79 18.78 8.93
CA THR A 45 2.70 19.68 8.25
C THR A 45 3.75 18.94 7.40
N ASP A 46 3.68 17.61 7.18
CA ASP A 46 4.59 16.99 6.19
C ASP A 46 4.07 17.30 4.77
N PRO A 47 4.70 18.23 4.02
CA PRO A 47 4.25 18.58 2.66
C PRO A 47 4.25 17.38 1.74
N LEU A 48 5.10 16.37 2.01
CA LEU A 48 5.20 15.16 1.22
C LEU A 48 3.91 14.31 1.29
N ARG A 49 3.22 14.31 2.44
CA ARG A 49 1.93 13.62 2.62
C ARG A 49 0.80 14.31 1.84
N LEU A 50 0.87 15.63 1.68
CA LEU A 50 -0.10 16.37 0.88
C LEU A 50 0.06 16.04 -0.62
N GLU A 51 1.30 16.10 -1.13
CA GLU A 51 1.60 15.78 -2.53
C GLU A 51 1.33 14.31 -2.85
N GLN A 52 1.64 13.38 -1.93
CA GLN A 52 1.27 11.97 -2.09
C GLN A 52 -0.24 11.79 -2.27
N ARG A 53 -1.08 12.48 -1.47
CA ARG A 53 -2.54 12.40 -1.60
C ARG A 53 -3.04 13.01 -2.91
N ARG A 54 -2.45 14.12 -3.36
CA ARG A 54 -2.74 14.71 -4.66
C ARG A 54 -2.44 13.72 -5.79
N CYS A 55 -1.28 13.08 -5.75
CA CYS A 55 -0.89 12.06 -6.74
C CYS A 55 -1.76 10.80 -6.68
N GLN A 56 -2.21 10.39 -5.51
CA GLN A 56 -3.17 9.29 -5.37
C GLN A 56 -4.52 9.62 -6.00
N ALA A 57 -5.00 10.86 -5.84
CA ALA A 57 -6.26 11.30 -6.45
C ALA A 57 -6.21 11.31 -7.99
N LEU A 58 -5.03 11.46 -8.59
CA LEU A 58 -4.81 11.37 -10.04
C LEU A 58 -4.84 9.92 -10.56
N GLY A 59 -4.62 8.92 -9.70
CA GLY A 59 -4.64 7.51 -10.08
C GLY A 59 -3.60 7.16 -11.15
N GLU A 60 -4.03 6.51 -12.23
CA GLU A 60 -3.13 6.06 -13.31
C GLU A 60 -2.43 7.22 -14.04
N ALA A 61 -3.08 8.40 -14.12
CA ALA A 61 -2.47 9.58 -14.72
C ALA A 61 -1.20 10.03 -13.98
N ALA A 62 -1.08 9.76 -12.67
CA ALA A 62 0.12 10.08 -11.90
C ALA A 62 1.36 9.29 -12.35
N ALA A 63 1.19 8.14 -13.01
CA ALA A 63 2.32 7.37 -13.54
C ALA A 63 3.07 8.10 -14.66
N ASN A 64 2.40 9.05 -15.32
CA ASN A 64 2.98 9.88 -16.39
C ASN A 64 3.33 11.30 -15.92
N ASP A 65 3.09 11.63 -14.64
CA ASP A 65 3.35 12.94 -14.06
C ASP A 65 4.71 12.98 -13.37
N ALA A 66 5.59 13.87 -13.83
CA ALA A 66 6.96 13.97 -13.34
C ALA A 66 7.06 14.40 -11.86
N ASP A 67 6.13 15.22 -11.38
CA ASP A 67 6.10 15.67 -9.99
C ASP A 67 5.64 14.55 -9.06
N CYS A 68 4.69 13.71 -9.51
CA CYS A 68 4.27 12.52 -8.78
C CYS A 68 5.34 11.45 -8.69
N LEU A 69 6.05 11.20 -9.79
CA LEU A 69 7.20 10.29 -9.80
C LEU A 69 8.28 10.72 -8.80
N ARG A 70 8.59 12.03 -8.74
CA ARG A 70 9.54 12.60 -7.76
C ARG A 70 9.06 12.40 -6.32
N THR A 71 7.79 12.68 -6.06
CA THR A 71 7.20 12.52 -4.72
C THR A 71 7.28 11.09 -4.21
N TRP A 72 7.03 10.09 -5.07
CA TRP A 72 7.17 8.68 -4.70
C TRP A 72 8.62 8.26 -4.45
N ALA A 73 9.56 8.74 -5.28
CA ALA A 73 10.99 8.49 -5.07
C ALA A 73 11.44 9.02 -3.70
N GLU A 74 11.07 10.26 -3.37
CA GLU A 74 11.42 10.88 -2.08
C GLU A 74 10.77 10.14 -0.89
N THR A 75 9.50 9.74 -1.03
CA THR A 75 8.80 8.96 0.01
C THR A 75 9.47 7.62 0.25
N ARG A 76 9.85 6.92 -0.83
CA ARG A 76 10.58 5.65 -0.77
C ARG A 76 11.95 5.83 -0.12
N ASP A 77 12.69 6.86 -0.52
CA ASP A 77 14.03 7.10 -0.01
C ASP A 77 14.00 7.44 1.49
N ARG A 78 13.01 8.22 1.94
CA ARG A 78 12.76 8.48 3.38
C ARG A 78 12.40 7.20 4.13
N PHE A 79 11.55 6.35 3.57
CA PHE A 79 11.18 5.06 4.18
C PHE A 79 12.39 4.13 4.31
N LEU A 80 13.25 4.10 3.29
CA LEU A 80 14.48 3.30 3.28
C LEU A 80 15.62 3.93 4.10
N GLY A 81 15.40 5.07 4.77
CA GLY A 81 16.43 5.77 5.54
C GLY A 81 17.55 6.36 4.67
N LYS A 82 17.33 6.49 3.36
CA LYS A 82 18.26 7.08 2.38
C LYS A 82 18.09 8.60 2.24
N THR A 83 17.46 9.25 3.21
CA THR A 83 17.09 10.68 3.14
C THR A 83 18.33 11.53 2.83
N PRO A 84 18.42 12.13 1.62
CA PRO A 84 19.41 13.16 1.37
C PRO A 84 19.04 14.39 2.22
N ALA A 85 20.03 15.19 2.63
CA ALA A 85 19.78 16.44 3.34
C ALA A 85 18.70 17.28 2.62
N PRO A 86 17.81 17.98 3.35
CA PRO A 86 16.64 18.61 2.75
C PRO A 86 17.06 19.57 1.64
N ALA A 87 16.65 19.26 0.40
CA ALA A 87 16.77 20.19 -0.70
C ALA A 87 15.88 21.38 -0.39
N THR A 88 16.49 22.54 -0.22
CA THR A 88 15.80 23.83 -0.05
C THR A 88 14.81 23.97 -1.20
N PRO A 89 13.53 24.30 -0.94
CA PRO A 89 12.56 24.45 -2.03
C PRO A 89 13.11 25.48 -3.02
N ALA A 90 13.38 25.05 -4.26
CA ALA A 90 13.61 25.97 -5.35
C ALA A 90 12.32 26.76 -5.51
N GLN A 91 12.33 28.00 -5.00
CA GLN A 91 11.34 28.99 -5.30
C GLN A 91 11.43 29.26 -6.80
N ASN A 92 10.72 28.47 -7.60
CA ASN A 92 10.42 28.78 -8.98
C ASN A 92 9.41 29.93 -8.97
N GLY A 93 9.93 31.13 -8.69
CA GLY A 93 9.20 32.35 -8.93
C GLY A 93 9.02 32.55 -10.42
N ARG A 94 7.82 32.99 -10.82
CA ARG A 94 7.65 34.14 -11.74
C ARG A 94 6.18 34.46 -12.01
N PRO A 95 5.94 35.69 -12.51
CA PRO A 95 5.87 36.96 -11.80
C PRO A 95 4.45 37.31 -11.33
#